data_AF-A0A7Y7CSU6-F1
#
_entry.id   AF-A0A7Y7CSU6-F1
#
_cell.length_a   1.000
_cell.length_b   1.000
_cell.length_c   1.000
_cell.angle_alpha   90.00
_cell.angle_beta   90.00
_cell.angle_gamma   90.00
#
_symmetry.space_group_name_H-M   'P 1'
#
loop_
_entity.id
_entity.type
_entity.pdbx_description
1 polymer ?
#
loop_
_entity_poly.entity_id
_entity_poly.type
_entity_poly.pdbx_seq_one_letter_code
_entity_poly.pdbx_strand_id
1 'polypeptide(L)'
;MADDVTLDQLAEDIALKTEALAQAAANDSLEKFKEVMRARDDLVLRLETEALSVQDPQKVRHVLTKARDLNNSLVEQLEKDQKQLLDTKSKLMTGRQMQQAYSENK
;
A
#
# COMPACT_ATOMS: atom_id res chain seq x y z
N MET A 1 26.91 -23.54 0.93
CA MET A 1 27.09 -22.08 0.98
C MET A 1 25.72 -21.54 1.32
N ALA A 2 25.55 -20.90 2.47
CA ALA A 2 24.29 -20.23 2.77
C ALA A 2 24.21 -19.05 1.80
N ASP A 3 23.13 -18.95 1.03
CA ASP A 3 22.85 -17.78 0.20
C ASP A 3 22.59 -16.61 1.17
N ASP A 4 23.65 -15.87 1.52
CA ASP A 4 23.53 -14.65 2.29
C ASP A 4 22.73 -13.66 1.45
N VAL A 5 21.51 -13.34 1.93
CA VAL A 5 20.66 -12.32 1.31
C VAL A 5 21.42 -10.99 1.33
N THR A 6 21.53 -10.35 0.17
CA THR A 6 22.20 -9.06 0.04
C THR A 6 21.19 -7.92 0.17
N LEU A 7 21.69 -6.72 0.49
CA LEU A 7 20.87 -5.51 0.51
C LEU A 7 20.24 -5.23 -0.86
N ASP A 8 20.96 -5.55 -1.94
CA ASP A 8 20.50 -5.45 -3.33
C ASP A 8 19.27 -6.32 -3.58
N GLN A 9 19.32 -7.58 -3.14
CA GLN A 9 18.21 -8.54 -3.27
C GLN A 9 16.99 -8.06 -2.48
N LEU A 10 17.20 -7.62 -1.23
CA LEU A 10 16.13 -7.10 -0.38
C LEU A 10 15.50 -5.82 -0.96
N ALA A 11 16.29 -4.93 -1.53
CA ALA A 11 15.78 -3.72 -2.18
C ALA A 11 14.90 -4.06 -3.40
N GLU A 12 15.31 -5.02 -4.22
CA GLU A 12 14.51 -5.51 -5.35
C GLU A 12 13.21 -6.15 -4.88
N ASP A 13 13.26 -7.01 -3.86
CA ASP A 13 12.07 -7.65 -3.30
C ASP A 13 11.08 -6.62 -2.72
N ILE A 14 11.58 -5.60 -2.01
CA ILE A 14 10.74 -4.49 -1.51
C ILE A 14 10.07 -3.74 -2.66
N ALA A 15 10.81 -3.45 -3.73
CA ALA A 15 10.26 -2.78 -4.90
C ALA A 15 9.18 -3.63 -5.57
N LEU A 16 9.43 -4.93 -5.76
CA LEU A 16 8.45 -5.88 -6.31
C LEU A 16 7.18 -5.97 -5.46
N LYS A 17 7.31 -6.04 -4.13
CA LYS A 17 6.13 -6.07 -3.24
C LYS A 17 5.38 -4.74 -3.25
N THR A 18 6.07 -3.61 -3.38
CA THR A 18 5.42 -2.30 -3.52
C THR A 18 4.62 -2.22 -4.82
N GLU A 19 5.17 -2.73 -5.93
CA GLU A 19 4.45 -2.84 -7.21
C GLU A 19 3.22 -3.75 -7.11
N ALA A 20 3.36 -4.92 -6.47
CA ALA A 20 2.24 -5.82 -6.23
C ALA A 20 1.17 -5.20 -5.31
N LEU A 21 1.57 -4.36 -4.34
CA LEU A 21 0.65 -3.66 -3.45
C LEU A 21 -0.19 -2.64 -4.22
N ALA A 22 0.45 -1.86 -5.10
CA ALA A 22 -0.23 -0.90 -5.97
C ALA A 22 -1.22 -1.61 -6.91
N GLN A 23 -0.84 -2.75 -7.48
CA GLN A 23 -1.74 -3.57 -8.30
C GLN A 23 -2.92 -4.12 -7.50
N ALA A 24 -2.69 -4.59 -6.27
CA ALA A 24 -3.76 -5.10 -5.42
C ALA A 24 -4.78 -4.01 -5.06
N ALA A 25 -4.31 -2.77 -4.83
CA ALA A 25 -5.17 -1.61 -4.63
C ALA A 25 -5.98 -1.27 -5.88
N ALA A 26 -5.34 -1.22 -7.05
CA ALA A 26 -6.02 -0.93 -8.31
C ALA A 26 -7.10 -1.96 -8.71
N ASN A 27 -6.97 -3.20 -8.22
CA ASN A 27 -7.92 -4.28 -8.45
C ASN A 27 -8.98 -4.43 -7.33
N ASP A 28 -9.09 -3.46 -6.40
CA ASP A 28 -10.01 -3.47 -5.25
C ASP A 28 -9.92 -4.74 -4.37
N SER A 29 -8.77 -5.43 -4.40
CA SER A 29 -8.60 -6.70 -3.71
C SER A 29 -7.99 -6.49 -2.33
N LEU A 30 -8.82 -6.11 -1.35
CA LEU A 30 -8.40 -5.76 0.01
C LEU A 30 -7.61 -6.88 0.72
N GLU A 31 -8.03 -8.14 0.59
CA GLU A 31 -7.32 -9.25 1.26
C GLU A 31 -5.92 -9.45 0.66
N LYS A 32 -5.80 -9.39 -0.68
CA LYS A 32 -4.48 -9.44 -1.34
C LYS A 32 -3.62 -8.24 -0.98
N PHE A 33 -4.22 -7.05 -0.88
CA PHE A 33 -3.53 -5.84 -0.45
C PHE A 33 -2.91 -6.03 0.94
N LYS A 34 -3.68 -6.51 1.93
CA LYS A 34 -3.19 -6.77 3.29
C LYS A 34 -2.08 -7.82 3.32
N GLU A 35 -2.22 -8.90 2.55
CA GLU A 35 -1.22 -9.97 2.45
C GLU A 35 0.12 -9.43 1.92
N VAL A 36 0.08 -8.71 0.79
CA VAL A 36 1.27 -8.12 0.17
C VAL A 36 1.89 -7.03 1.03
N MET A 37 1.06 -6.23 1.72
CA MET A 37 1.52 -5.19 2.63
C MET A 37 2.34 -5.77 3.77
N ARG A 38 1.84 -6.81 4.44
CA ARG A 38 2.59 -7.51 5.50
C ARG A 38 3.90 -8.09 4.98
N ALA A 39 3.86 -8.76 3.84
CA ALA A 39 5.06 -9.33 3.24
C ALA A 39 6.11 -8.26 2.89
N ARG A 40 5.70 -7.08 2.42
CA ARG A 40 6.60 -5.93 2.21
C ARG A 40 7.16 -5.43 3.55
N ASP A 41 6.33 -5.27 4.57
CA ASP A 41 6.74 -4.75 5.87
C ASP A 41 7.76 -5.67 6.56
N ASP A 42 7.60 -6.98 6.41
CA ASP A 42 8.58 -7.96 6.87
C ASP A 42 9.94 -7.76 6.18
N LEU A 43 9.97 -7.48 4.86
CA LEU A 43 11.21 -7.18 4.14
C LEU A 43 11.85 -5.86 4.57
N VAL A 44 11.03 -4.83 4.83
CA VAL A 44 11.52 -3.54 5.36
C VAL A 44 12.11 -3.73 6.75
N LEU A 45 11.47 -4.53 7.61
CA LEU A 45 12.00 -4.84 8.94
C LEU A 45 13.35 -5.55 8.85
N ARG A 46 13.51 -6.47 7.90
CA ARG A 46 14.80 -7.13 7.65
C ARG A 46 15.86 -6.12 7.20
N LEU A 47 15.50 -5.17 6.33
CA LEU A 47 16.38 -4.07 5.91
C LEU A 47 16.90 -3.23 7.10
N GLU A 48 16.06 -3.03 8.11
CA GLU A 48 16.38 -2.21 9.29
C GLU A 48 17.20 -2.95 10.36
N THR A 49 17.10 -4.29 10.39
CA THR A 49 17.60 -5.11 11.51
C THR A 49 18.75 -6.04 11.13
N GLU A 50 18.85 -6.47 9.88
CA GLU A 50 19.89 -7.39 9.42
C GLU A 50 21.16 -6.63 8.99
N ALA A 51 22.32 -7.17 9.34
CA ALA A 51 23.60 -6.69 8.84
C ALA A 51 23.85 -7.29 7.45
N LEU A 52 23.46 -6.56 6.41
CA LEU A 52 23.45 -7.04 5.03
C LEU A 52 24.67 -6.54 4.26
N SER A 53 25.24 -7.41 3.43
CA SER A 53 26.27 -7.00 2.48
C SER A 53 25.64 -6.22 1.33
N VAL A 54 26.35 -5.18 0.87
CA VAL A 54 25.92 -4.34 -0.25
C VAL A 54 26.89 -4.55 -1.40
N GLN A 55 26.37 -4.99 -2.54
CA GLN A 55 27.17 -5.17 -3.75
C GLN A 55 27.22 -3.87 -4.54
N ASP A 56 26.07 -3.24 -4.78
CA ASP A 56 25.97 -1.97 -5.50
C ASP A 56 25.08 -0.96 -4.74
N PRO A 57 25.71 -0.07 -3.94
CA PRO A 57 24.97 0.96 -3.20
C PRO A 57 24.17 1.92 -4.09
N GLN A 58 24.61 2.20 -5.33
CA GLN A 58 23.90 3.09 -6.24
C GLN A 58 22.63 2.43 -6.76
N LYS A 59 22.72 1.15 -7.13
CA LYS A 59 21.57 0.35 -7.54
C LYS A 59 20.54 0.25 -6.43
N VAL A 60 20.96 -0.12 -5.21
CA VAL A 60 20.08 -0.18 -4.03
C VAL A 60 19.34 1.14 -3.83
N ARG A 61 20.07 2.26 -3.83
CA ARG A 61 19.48 3.58 -3.67
C ARG A 61 18.46 3.90 -4.77
N HIS A 62 18.78 3.59 -6.02
CA HIS A 62 17.89 3.81 -7.15
C HIS A 62 16.59 3.01 -7.01
N VAL A 63 16.71 1.71 -6.71
CA VAL A 63 15.57 0.79 -6.54
C VAL A 63 14.67 1.24 -5.38
N LEU A 64 15.25 1.53 -4.22
CA LEU A 64 14.49 1.99 -3.05
C LEU A 64 13.83 3.36 -3.29
N THR A 65 14.47 4.25 -4.06
CA THR A 65 13.85 5.53 -4.44
C THR A 65 12.62 5.30 -5.31
N LYS A 66 12.72 4.42 -6.32
CA LYS A 66 11.56 4.05 -7.16
C LYS A 66 10.44 3.43 -6.33
N ALA A 67 10.76 2.52 -5.41
CA ALA A 67 9.79 1.90 -4.52
C ALA A 67 9.09 2.95 -3.64
N ARG A 68 9.85 3.89 -3.06
CA ARG A 68 9.30 4.98 -2.26
C ARG A 68 8.35 5.86 -3.08
N ASP A 69 8.76 6.27 -4.26
CA ASP A 69 7.95 7.16 -5.10
C ASP A 69 6.64 6.47 -5.52
N LEU A 70 6.69 5.16 -5.83
CA LEU A 70 5.49 4.36 -6.09
C LEU A 70 4.57 4.27 -4.85
N ASN A 71 5.14 4.03 -3.67
CA ASN A 71 4.37 3.98 -2.43
C ASN A 71 3.69 5.32 -2.12
N ASN A 72 4.36 6.44 -2.39
CA ASN A 72 3.78 7.78 -2.24
C ASN A 72 2.58 7.97 -3.16
N SER A 73 2.71 7.62 -4.45
CA SER A 73 1.58 7.68 -5.40
C SER A 73 0.41 6.79 -4.97
N LEU A 74 0.70 5.61 -4.41
CA LEU A 74 -0.33 4.73 -3.86
C LEU A 74 -1.06 5.38 -2.66
N VAL A 75 -0.32 6.00 -1.73
CA VAL A 75 -0.91 6.71 -0.58
C VAL A 75 -1.85 7.82 -1.05
N GLU A 76 -1.40 8.68 -1.96
CA GLU A 76 -2.21 9.77 -2.52
C GLU A 76 -3.52 9.25 -3.14
N GLN A 77 -3.44 8.13 -3.87
CA GLN A 77 -4.61 7.50 -4.47
C GLN A 77 -5.58 6.96 -3.41
N LEU A 78 -5.08 6.25 -2.40
CA LEU A 78 -5.90 5.70 -1.32
C LEU A 78 -6.57 6.80 -0.49
N GLU A 79 -5.88 7.91 -0.22
CA GLU A 79 -6.47 9.06 0.48
C GLU A 79 -7.61 9.70 -0.31
N LYS A 80 -7.44 9.80 -1.64
CA LYS A 80 -8.49 10.29 -2.54
C LYS A 80 -9.70 9.36 -2.52
N ASP A 81 -9.48 8.04 -2.57
CA ASP A 81 -10.56 7.04 -2.56
C ASP A 81 -11.29 7.05 -1.21
N GLN A 82 -10.55 7.17 -0.10
CA GLN A 82 -11.13 7.31 1.25
C GLN A 82 -12.03 8.54 1.34
N LYS A 83 -11.61 9.69 0.79
CA LYS A 83 -12.42 10.91 0.77
C LYS A 83 -13.71 10.70 -0.03
N GLN A 84 -13.65 10.07 -1.19
CA GLN A 84 -14.83 9.78 -2.01
C GLN A 84 -15.82 8.84 -1.29
N LEU A 85 -15.32 7.84 -0.57
CA LEU A 85 -16.14 6.94 0.23
C LEU A 85 -16.86 7.69 1.37
N LEU A 86 -16.17 8.61 2.06
CA LEU A 86 -16.76 9.44 3.11
C LEU A 86 -17.85 10.38 2.57
N ASP A 87 -17.62 10.98 1.41
CA ASP A 87 -18.61 11.83 0.74
C ASP A 87 -19.85 11.02 0.34
N THR A 88 -19.64 9.82 -0.21
CA THR A 88 -20.71 8.90 -0.60
C THR A 88 -21.53 8.45 0.62
N LYS A 89 -20.86 8.07 1.70
CA LYS A 89 -21.51 7.72 2.98
C LYS A 89 -22.37 8.88 3.50
N SER A 90 -21.86 10.10 3.47
CA SER A 90 -22.60 11.28 3.94
C SER A 90 -23.87 11.50 3.13
N LYS A 91 -23.81 11.41 1.80
CA LYS A 91 -24.98 11.53 0.92
C LYS A 91 -26.03 10.46 1.21
N LEU A 92 -25.61 9.20 1.42
CA LEU A 92 -26.51 8.09 1.75
C LEU A 92 -27.20 8.30 3.11
N MET A 93 -26.47 8.79 4.11
CA MET A 93 -27.03 9.11 5.43
C MET A 93 -28.11 10.20 5.33
N THR A 94 -27.84 11.31 4.63
CA THR A 94 -28.83 12.38 4.42
C THR A 94 -30.05 11.87 3.65
N GLY A 95 -29.83 11.06 2.61
CA GLY A 95 -30.92 10.44 1.86
C GLY A 95 -31.82 9.56 2.74
N ARG A 96 -31.21 8.75 3.61
CA ARG A 96 -31.93 7.89 4.55
C ARG A 96 -32.74 8.70 5.58
N GLN A 97 -32.16 9.77 6.12
CA GLN A 97 -32.86 10.67 7.05
C GLN A 97 -34.07 11.33 6.40
N MET A 98 -33.93 11.80 5.15
CA MET A 98 -35.07 12.36 4.41
C MET A 98 -36.16 11.31 4.18
N GLN A 99 -35.81 10.09 3.77
CA GLN A 99 -36.77 9.00 3.59
C GLN A 99 -37.54 8.69 4.87
N GLN A 100 -36.87 8.65 6.03
CA GLN A 100 -37.50 8.45 7.33
C GLN A 100 -38.49 9.57 7.67
N ALA A 101 -38.09 10.83 7.49
CA ALA A 101 -38.97 11.98 7.72
C ALA A 101 -40.20 11.97 6.79
N TYR A 102 -40.07 11.53 5.53
CA TYR A 102 -41.22 11.38 4.63
C TYR A 102 -42.13 10.22 5.01
N SER A 103 -41.60 9.12 5.56
CA SER A 103 -42.42 7.99 6.01
C SER A 103 -43.16 8.25 7.32
N GLU A 104 -42.63 9.10 8.20
CA GLU A 104 -43.25 9.46 9.49
C GLU A 104 -44.35 10.52 9.37
N ASN A 105 -44.37 11.28 8.26
CA ASN A 105 -45.40 12.29 7.96
C ASN A 105 -46.54 11.78 7.07
N LYS A 106 -46.65 10.46 6.88
CA LYS A 106 -47.78 9.77 6.22
C LYS A 106 -48.59 9.01 7.25
#